data_AF-A0A1W1HIS2-F1
#
_entry.id   AF-A0A1W1HIS2-F1
#
_cell.length_a   1.000
_cell.length_b   1.000
_cell.length_c   1.000
_cell.angle_alpha   90.00
_cell.angle_beta   90.00
_cell.angle_gamma   90.00
#
_symmetry.space_group_name_H-M   'P 1'
#
loop_
_entity.id
_entity.type
_entity.pdbx_description
1 polymer ?
#
loop_
_entity_poly.entity_id
_entity_poly.type
_entity_poly.pdbx_seq_one_letter_code
_entity_poly.pdbx_strand_id
1 'polypeptide(L)'
;MTLPQYSNQFFPARFYEQESHADIINRVCNALEINTNSVEEFISSLPFSCNDATCGCENEFQAVVVGSSTDVDLPIIIRESTCYKNLLKRNERDGEHHKKIAGFEAYLNPERPARSSKHEEVWENSWVRLPMQQLNLYANQILDMDFYRDKQNPSGGYRKDMKRFFMEKNGTRYLRVPVSYLLKIALADAVGNPSVHHRLRSIAKGMMACCISDNSSPEVLSFFPSSIKSKAGRKLKVVRESAIRFLLIQLLTAYANTRFKLLENGQRVLVYFASHTPRRQKEFSHVIPDALYRDLFMSPCLSGWDKGEEKTAYMHTCHKVLSRSRLNAVNKLKDAGIITSNLVVLPNISDVSLANNGTHISIGSKKITRLLKEGSSEFTPADEKYLGDLCIKICEHFLPLFVGTYSATPYRLDFEDFHPEKILGFLPHELDFTHLRMLWKQWKKKADLKIFSQPLTPFGPEIMDRTIRRAFGLKGDIVPDFRLIDYFAAVMSTDENSALDGQEGNEKRLAGDLQEMGIFDERMSLYMLMRLRKESVHGFSGIEARYYSTFESLFNDLGGAIQLQRILLTFAWKMILEQNVTHDDIPDLPEVESERRQIFFGAAIGVKTVFIRENTHNHFLASILSMIRKKKESV
;
A
#
# COMPACT_ATOMS: atom_id res chain seq x y z
N MET A 1 21.70 3.89 -3.46
CA MET A 1 20.91 2.64 -3.52
C MET A 1 20.15 2.69 -4.83
N THR A 2 20.73 2.10 -5.86
CA THR A 2 20.05 1.82 -7.12
C THR A 2 19.07 0.69 -6.87
N LEU A 3 17.78 0.90 -7.14
CA LEU A 3 16.84 -0.22 -7.31
C LEU A 3 17.30 -0.96 -8.58
N PRO A 4 17.58 -2.27 -8.51
CA PRO A 4 18.05 -2.97 -9.69
C PRO A 4 16.93 -3.05 -10.72
N GLN A 5 17.33 -2.77 -11.96
CA GLN A 5 16.62 -3.17 -13.16
C GLN A 5 16.35 -4.68 -13.09
N TYR A 6 15.20 -5.11 -13.61
CA TYR A 6 14.89 -6.51 -13.86
C TYR A 6 15.91 -7.08 -14.86
N SER A 7 17.08 -7.53 -14.38
CA SER A 7 18.00 -8.37 -15.14
C SER A 7 17.84 -9.80 -14.67
N ASN A 8 17.17 -10.62 -15.49
CA ASN A 8 17.14 -12.07 -15.35
C ASN A 8 18.58 -12.61 -15.54
N GLN A 9 19.33 -12.75 -14.45
CA GLN A 9 20.46 -13.67 -14.42
C GLN A 9 19.94 -15.00 -13.89
N PHE A 10 19.76 -15.95 -14.80
CA PHE A 10 19.50 -17.35 -14.48
C PHE A 10 20.73 -17.90 -13.73
N PHE A 11 20.59 -18.12 -12.43
CA PHE A 11 21.47 -19.02 -11.68
C PHE A 11 20.92 -20.45 -11.80
N PRO A 12 21.77 -21.49 -11.79
CA PRO A 12 21.30 -22.86 -11.91
C PRO A 12 20.39 -23.21 -10.73
N ALA A 13 19.11 -23.41 -11.02
CA ALA A 13 18.12 -23.86 -10.06
C ALA A 13 18.52 -25.24 -9.52
N ARG A 14 18.76 -25.35 -8.21
CA ARG A 14 18.61 -26.64 -7.54
C ARG A 14 17.12 -26.86 -7.35
N PHE A 15 16.59 -27.88 -8.01
CA PHE A 15 15.24 -28.35 -7.77
C PHE A 15 15.22 -29.05 -6.40
N TYR A 16 14.42 -28.54 -5.47
CA TYR A 16 14.19 -29.16 -4.16
C TYR A 16 13.50 -30.53 -4.23
N GLU A 17 13.16 -31.02 -5.42
CA GLU A 17 12.57 -32.35 -5.62
C GLU A 17 13.44 -33.52 -5.10
N GLN A 18 14.70 -33.27 -4.71
CA GLN A 18 15.65 -34.31 -4.28
C GLN A 18 16.18 -34.17 -2.84
N GLU A 19 15.96 -33.06 -2.12
CA GLU A 19 16.49 -32.82 -0.76
C GLU A 19 15.32 -32.80 0.25
N SER A 20 15.37 -33.60 1.32
CA SER A 20 14.29 -33.61 2.31
C SER A 20 14.30 -32.32 3.14
N HIS A 21 13.14 -31.93 3.70
CA HIS A 21 13.08 -30.75 4.59
C HIS A 21 14.11 -30.82 5.72
N ALA A 22 14.29 -31.99 6.33
CA ALA A 22 15.26 -32.20 7.40
C ALA A 22 16.71 -31.94 6.94
N ASP A 23 17.06 -32.35 5.72
CA ASP A 23 18.40 -32.13 5.16
C ASP A 23 18.67 -30.64 4.92
N ILE A 24 17.69 -29.92 4.38
CA ILE A 24 17.74 -28.46 4.20
C ILE A 24 17.98 -27.77 5.54
N ILE A 25 17.20 -28.13 6.57
CA ILE A 25 17.30 -27.51 7.90
C ILE A 25 18.65 -27.80 8.55
N ASN A 26 19.16 -29.03 8.48
CA ASN A 26 20.47 -29.39 9.04
C ASN A 26 21.60 -28.55 8.40
N ARG A 27 21.59 -28.43 7.08
CA ARG A 27 22.55 -27.61 6.33
C ARG A 27 22.44 -26.13 6.71
N VAL A 28 21.22 -25.60 6.75
CA VAL A 28 20.94 -24.19 7.07
C VAL A 28 21.33 -23.85 8.52
N CYS A 29 21.08 -24.74 9.47
CA CYS A 29 21.49 -24.56 10.87
C CYS A 29 23.01 -24.40 11.01
N ASN A 30 23.78 -25.21 10.27
CA ASN A 30 25.23 -25.10 10.24
C ASN A 30 25.67 -23.77 9.60
N ALA A 31 25.12 -23.43 8.43
CA ALA A 31 25.47 -22.20 7.71
C ALA A 31 25.17 -20.92 8.52
N LEU A 32 24.07 -20.92 9.28
CA LEU A 32 23.65 -19.79 10.11
C LEU A 32 24.33 -19.72 11.47
N GLU A 33 25.21 -20.67 11.79
CA GLU A 33 25.88 -20.80 13.08
C GLU A 33 24.84 -20.83 14.23
N ILE A 34 23.83 -21.70 14.11
CA ILE A 34 22.78 -21.85 15.12
C ILE A 34 23.33 -22.62 16.32
N ASN A 35 23.15 -22.07 17.52
CA ASN A 35 23.69 -22.63 18.75
C ASN A 35 22.58 -23.33 19.54
N THR A 36 22.73 -24.62 19.83
CA THR A 36 21.72 -25.43 20.52
C THR A 36 22.07 -25.78 21.97
N ASN A 37 23.13 -25.19 22.54
CA ASN A 37 23.62 -25.53 23.89
C ASN A 37 22.63 -25.15 25.01
N SER A 38 21.84 -24.08 24.81
CA SER A 38 20.77 -23.65 25.72
C SER A 38 19.64 -22.97 24.95
N VAL A 39 18.47 -22.82 25.57
CA VAL A 39 17.31 -22.16 24.96
C VAL A 39 17.61 -20.69 24.66
N GLU A 40 18.30 -20.00 25.58
CA GLU A 40 18.72 -18.61 25.40
C GLU A 40 19.73 -18.45 24.25
N GLU A 41 20.74 -19.32 24.20
CA GLU A 41 21.73 -19.30 23.12
C GLU A 41 21.08 -19.59 21.76
N PHE A 42 20.17 -20.57 21.71
CA PHE A 42 19.38 -20.88 20.53
C PHE A 42 18.61 -19.67 20.04
N ILE A 43 17.73 -19.09 20.86
CA ILE A 43 16.91 -17.93 20.47
C ILE A 43 17.79 -16.75 20.06
N SER A 44 18.92 -16.54 20.73
CA SER A 44 19.85 -15.44 20.42
C SER A 44 20.62 -15.65 19.11
N SER A 45 20.77 -16.90 18.67
CA SER A 45 21.45 -17.28 17.43
C SER A 45 20.53 -17.26 16.20
N LEU A 46 19.21 -17.28 16.39
CA LEU A 46 18.23 -17.26 15.30
C LEU A 46 18.32 -16.00 14.42
N PRO A 47 17.93 -16.11 13.13
CA PRO A 47 17.64 -14.95 12.29
C PRO A 47 16.57 -14.04 12.93
N PHE A 48 16.67 -12.75 12.65
CA PHE A 48 15.79 -11.69 13.18
C PHE A 48 15.84 -11.49 14.71
N SER A 49 16.71 -12.21 15.41
CA SER A 49 16.99 -11.99 16.83
C SER A 49 17.56 -10.57 17.09
N CYS A 50 17.68 -10.18 18.36
CA CYS A 50 18.11 -8.83 18.76
C CYS A 50 19.48 -8.40 18.20
N ASN A 51 20.38 -9.34 17.91
CA ASN A 51 21.71 -9.04 17.38
C ASN A 51 21.75 -9.05 15.85
N ASP A 52 20.81 -9.78 15.24
CA ASP A 52 20.72 -9.97 13.80
C ASP A 52 19.85 -8.92 13.11
N ALA A 53 18.73 -8.53 13.72
CA ALA A 53 17.72 -7.72 13.05
C ALA A 53 18.14 -6.27 12.72
N THR A 54 17.79 -5.86 11.51
CA THR A 54 17.74 -4.47 11.04
C THR A 54 16.31 -4.10 10.67
N CYS A 55 15.97 -2.82 10.69
CA CYS A 55 14.66 -2.34 10.31
C CYS A 55 14.74 -1.02 9.53
N GLY A 56 13.88 -0.92 8.51
CA GLY A 56 13.54 0.30 7.81
C GLY A 56 12.02 0.41 7.67
N CYS A 57 11.55 1.64 7.59
CA CYS A 57 10.15 1.98 7.32
C CYS A 57 10.04 2.82 6.05
N GLU A 58 8.97 2.59 5.30
CA GLU A 58 8.50 3.44 4.21
C GLU A 58 7.16 4.02 4.65
N ASN A 59 7.00 5.34 4.52
CA ASN A 59 5.72 5.98 4.80
C ASN A 59 5.18 6.61 3.54
N GLU A 60 3.93 6.25 3.23
CA GLU A 60 3.11 6.93 2.25
C GLU A 60 2.31 8.02 2.98
N PHE A 61 2.41 9.26 2.49
CA PHE A 61 1.76 10.43 3.07
C PHE A 61 0.64 10.92 2.18
N GLN A 62 -0.30 11.68 2.74
CA GLN A 62 -1.26 12.44 1.96
C GLN A 62 -0.74 13.87 1.74
N ALA A 63 -0.97 14.41 0.55
CA ALA A 63 -0.67 15.81 0.22
C ALA A 63 -1.93 16.56 -0.23
N VAL A 64 -2.00 17.84 0.14
CA VAL A 64 -3.03 18.77 -0.33
C VAL A 64 -2.43 20.13 -0.67
N VAL A 65 -3.05 20.82 -1.63
CA VAL A 65 -2.76 22.23 -1.93
C VAL A 65 -4.00 23.04 -1.59
N VAL A 66 -3.83 24.02 -0.73
CA VAL A 66 -4.89 24.90 -0.26
C VAL A 66 -4.77 26.23 -1.01
N GLY A 67 -5.89 26.73 -1.54
CA GLY A 67 -5.91 27.95 -2.32
C GLY A 67 -7.14 28.07 -3.21
N SER A 68 -7.39 29.27 -3.75
CA SER A 68 -8.50 29.53 -4.66
C SER A 68 -8.44 28.59 -5.88
N SER A 69 -9.60 28.18 -6.37
CA SER A 69 -9.74 27.37 -7.59
C SER A 69 -9.15 28.01 -8.86
N THR A 70 -8.81 29.31 -8.82
CA THR A 70 -8.12 30.04 -9.89
C THR A 70 -6.59 30.01 -9.77
N ASP A 71 -6.08 29.68 -8.58
CA ASP A 71 -4.66 29.71 -8.23
C ASP A 71 -4.07 28.32 -8.00
N VAL A 72 -4.91 27.32 -7.74
CA VAL A 72 -4.48 25.94 -7.57
C VAL A 72 -4.60 25.16 -8.88
N ASP A 73 -3.65 24.27 -9.10
CA ASP A 73 -3.45 23.60 -10.38
C ASP A 73 -4.58 22.62 -10.75
N LEU A 74 -4.96 21.71 -9.84
CA LEU A 74 -5.98 20.68 -10.08
C LEU A 74 -7.31 21.24 -10.63
N PRO A 75 -7.96 22.25 -10.02
CA PRO A 75 -9.22 22.80 -10.53
C PRO A 75 -9.05 23.50 -11.89
N ILE A 76 -7.89 24.09 -12.18
CA ILE A 76 -7.60 24.69 -13.49
C ILE A 76 -7.53 23.59 -14.55
N ILE A 77 -6.76 22.52 -14.29
CA ILE A 77 -6.60 21.39 -15.22
C ILE A 77 -7.94 20.68 -15.46
N ILE A 78 -8.79 20.54 -14.44
CA ILE A 78 -10.14 19.98 -14.60
C ILE A 78 -10.97 20.83 -15.56
N ARG A 79 -11.01 22.16 -15.38
CA ARG A 79 -11.74 23.09 -16.26
C ARG A 79 -11.19 23.11 -17.68
N GLU A 80 -9.88 22.97 -17.83
CA GLU A 80 -9.21 22.95 -19.12
C GLU A 80 -9.34 21.60 -19.85
N SER A 81 -9.72 20.54 -19.15
CA SER A 81 -9.80 19.20 -19.70
C SER A 81 -10.79 19.09 -20.86
N THR A 82 -10.40 18.34 -21.89
CA THR A 82 -11.27 18.02 -23.03
C THR A 82 -12.54 17.28 -22.58
N CYS A 83 -12.45 16.45 -21.54
CA CYS A 83 -13.60 15.76 -20.97
C CYS A 83 -14.66 16.74 -20.46
N TYR A 84 -14.25 17.70 -19.62
CA TYR A 84 -15.16 18.69 -19.07
C TYR A 84 -15.76 19.60 -20.15
N LYS A 85 -14.92 20.13 -21.04
CA LYS A 85 -15.35 20.98 -22.16
C LYS A 85 -16.35 20.27 -23.09
N ASN A 86 -16.15 18.98 -23.37
CA ASN A 86 -17.07 18.21 -24.19
C ASN A 86 -18.38 17.89 -23.46
N LEU A 87 -18.35 17.66 -22.14
CA LEU A 87 -19.56 17.46 -21.34
C LEU A 87 -20.45 18.70 -21.36
N LEU A 88 -19.88 19.89 -21.16
CA LEU A 88 -20.62 21.16 -21.23
C LEU A 88 -21.31 21.34 -22.59
N LYS A 89 -20.56 21.17 -23.69
CA LYS A 89 -21.10 21.28 -25.06
C LYS A 89 -22.21 20.28 -25.37
N ARG A 90 -22.17 19.07 -24.80
CA ARG A 90 -23.22 18.07 -24.99
C ARG A 90 -24.48 18.41 -24.21
N ASN A 91 -24.32 18.92 -22.99
CA ASN A 91 -25.46 19.33 -22.18
C ASN A 91 -26.21 20.51 -22.77
N GLU A 92 -25.51 21.45 -23.42
CA GLU A 92 -26.13 22.53 -24.19
C GLU A 92 -26.97 22.04 -25.37
N ARG A 93 -26.64 20.87 -25.94
CA ARG A 93 -27.36 20.27 -27.08
C ARG A 93 -28.56 19.44 -26.65
N ASP A 94 -28.35 18.54 -25.69
CA ASP A 94 -29.28 17.43 -25.44
C ASP A 94 -29.89 17.43 -24.02
N GLY A 95 -29.39 18.23 -23.08
CA GLY A 95 -29.90 18.31 -21.69
C GLY A 95 -29.78 17.03 -20.84
N GLU A 96 -29.18 15.95 -21.34
CA GLU A 96 -29.20 14.64 -20.65
C GLU A 96 -28.09 14.45 -19.60
N HIS A 97 -27.09 15.32 -19.53
CA HIS A 97 -25.87 15.10 -18.72
C HIS A 97 -25.81 15.90 -17.41
N HIS A 98 -26.94 16.45 -16.95
CA HIS A 98 -27.02 17.29 -15.75
C HIS A 98 -26.34 16.68 -14.52
N LYS A 99 -26.49 15.37 -14.26
CA LYS A 99 -25.90 14.73 -13.07
C LYS A 99 -24.36 14.72 -13.08
N LYS A 100 -23.74 14.43 -14.23
CA LYS A 100 -22.27 14.42 -14.35
C LYS A 100 -21.70 15.83 -14.23
N ILE A 101 -22.33 16.81 -14.88
CA ILE A 101 -21.91 18.21 -14.77
C ILE A 101 -22.07 18.71 -13.34
N ALA A 102 -23.20 18.40 -12.69
CA ALA A 102 -23.39 18.73 -11.28
C ALA A 102 -22.30 18.12 -10.39
N GLY A 103 -21.83 16.90 -10.68
CA GLY A 103 -20.70 16.30 -9.99
C GLY A 103 -19.37 17.04 -10.18
N PHE A 104 -19.07 17.47 -11.41
CA PHE A 104 -17.89 18.32 -11.67
C PHE A 104 -18.00 19.68 -10.98
N GLU A 105 -19.16 20.34 -11.08
CA GLU A 105 -19.39 21.65 -10.48
C GLU A 105 -19.39 21.59 -8.95
N ALA A 106 -19.93 20.51 -8.35
CA ALA A 106 -19.86 20.28 -6.91
C ALA A 106 -18.42 20.08 -6.43
N TYR A 107 -17.57 19.41 -7.24
CA TYR A 107 -16.15 19.27 -6.91
C TYR A 107 -15.39 20.60 -7.07
N LEU A 108 -15.67 21.35 -8.13
CA LEU A 108 -15.00 22.63 -8.46
C LEU A 108 -15.46 23.81 -7.59
N ASN A 109 -16.69 23.76 -7.08
CA ASN A 109 -17.29 24.80 -6.23
C ASN A 109 -17.84 24.15 -4.96
N PRO A 110 -16.98 23.74 -4.02
CA PRO A 110 -17.42 23.11 -2.79
C PRO A 110 -18.36 24.05 -2.01
N GLU A 111 -19.48 23.53 -1.52
CA GLU A 111 -20.45 24.30 -0.75
C GLU A 111 -19.78 24.94 0.49
N ARG A 112 -20.09 26.22 0.73
CA ARG A 112 -19.60 26.93 1.91
C ARG A 112 -20.39 26.46 3.14
N PRO A 113 -19.78 25.88 4.17
CA PRO A 113 -20.50 25.57 5.40
C PRO A 113 -21.00 26.87 6.03
N ALA A 114 -22.30 26.93 6.32
CA ALA A 114 -23.02 28.13 6.79
C ALA A 114 -22.51 28.75 8.11
N ARG A 115 -21.48 28.18 8.75
CA ARG A 115 -20.99 28.57 10.09
C ARG A 115 -19.47 28.80 10.22
N SER A 116 -18.68 28.81 9.14
CA SER A 116 -17.24 29.11 9.26
C SER A 116 -16.84 30.35 8.47
N SER A 117 -16.20 31.31 9.14
CA SER A 117 -15.85 32.64 8.58
C SER A 117 -14.57 32.68 7.74
N LYS A 118 -13.90 31.56 7.50
CA LYS A 118 -12.79 31.40 6.54
C LYS A 118 -12.69 29.92 6.14
N HIS A 119 -13.49 29.46 5.19
CA HIS A 119 -13.23 28.16 4.58
C HIS A 119 -12.15 28.33 3.50
N GLU A 120 -10.97 27.76 3.73
CA GLU A 120 -9.96 27.66 2.70
C GLU A 120 -10.29 26.49 1.76
N GLU A 121 -10.25 26.71 0.45
CA GLU A 121 -10.46 25.67 -0.56
C GLU A 121 -9.27 24.70 -0.55
N VAL A 122 -9.54 23.41 -0.35
CA VAL A 122 -8.51 22.35 -0.29
C VAL A 122 -8.58 21.51 -1.56
N TRP A 123 -7.44 21.18 -2.14
CA TRP A 123 -7.35 20.37 -3.36
C TRP A 123 -6.39 19.21 -3.15
N GLU A 124 -6.94 18.00 -3.03
CA GLU A 124 -6.18 16.81 -2.67
C GLU A 124 -5.34 16.30 -3.84
N ASN A 125 -4.08 15.95 -3.55
CA ASN A 125 -3.10 15.50 -4.56
C ASN A 125 -2.89 16.47 -5.75
N SER A 126 -3.28 17.75 -5.61
CA SER A 126 -2.99 18.77 -6.62
C SER A 126 -1.49 18.97 -6.77
N TRP A 127 -1.07 19.29 -7.99
CA TRP A 127 0.30 19.75 -8.24
C TRP A 127 0.43 21.20 -7.77
N VAL A 128 1.68 21.62 -7.59
CA VAL A 128 2.03 22.99 -7.23
C VAL A 128 2.71 23.69 -8.39
N ARG A 129 2.55 25.01 -8.44
CA ARG A 129 3.15 25.87 -9.47
C ARG A 129 4.07 26.88 -8.81
N LEU A 130 5.35 26.88 -9.16
CA LEU A 130 6.33 27.85 -8.66
C LEU A 130 7.09 28.55 -9.79
N PRO A 131 7.47 29.83 -9.64
CA PRO A 131 8.30 30.51 -10.62
C PRO A 131 9.70 29.87 -10.65
N MET A 132 10.20 29.53 -11.85
CA MET A 132 11.52 28.88 -11.97
C MET A 132 12.67 29.73 -11.42
N GLN A 133 12.52 31.06 -11.47
CA GLN A 133 13.52 32.01 -10.96
C GLN A 133 13.78 31.89 -9.45
N GLN A 134 12.90 31.20 -8.69
CA GLN A 134 13.10 30.97 -7.26
C GLN A 134 14.08 29.82 -6.96
N LEU A 135 14.30 28.92 -7.92
CA LEU A 135 15.22 27.80 -7.77
C LEU A 135 16.67 28.28 -7.89
N ASN A 136 17.53 27.87 -6.96
CA ASN A 136 18.97 28.11 -7.10
C ASN A 136 19.60 27.20 -8.17
N LEU A 137 20.88 27.44 -8.46
CA LEU A 137 21.62 26.71 -9.49
C LEU A 137 21.62 25.19 -9.25
N TYR A 138 21.81 24.76 -8.00
CA TYR A 138 21.89 23.33 -7.67
C TYR A 138 20.53 22.64 -7.81
N ALA A 139 19.44 23.27 -7.38
CA ALA A 139 18.09 22.75 -7.58
C ALA A 139 17.73 22.64 -9.06
N ASN A 140 18.13 23.60 -9.89
CA ASN A 140 17.96 23.53 -11.34
C ASN A 140 18.77 22.37 -11.97
N GLN A 141 19.98 22.09 -11.48
CA GLN A 141 20.77 20.93 -11.93
C GLN A 141 20.09 19.60 -11.58
N ILE A 142 19.57 19.47 -10.36
CA ILE A 142 18.82 18.26 -9.95
C ILE A 142 17.56 18.09 -10.80
N LEU A 143 16.84 19.17 -11.07
CA LEU A 143 15.68 19.18 -11.94
C LEU A 143 16.02 18.71 -13.37
N ASP A 144 17.08 19.25 -13.96
CA ASP A 144 17.53 18.90 -15.31
C ASP A 144 17.92 17.42 -15.40
N MET A 145 18.67 16.92 -14.41
CA MET A 145 19.03 15.51 -14.31
C MET A 145 17.81 14.59 -14.20
N ASP A 146 16.79 15.00 -13.43
CA ASP A 146 15.57 14.21 -13.27
C ASP A 146 14.68 14.20 -14.53
N PHE A 147 14.90 15.13 -15.48
CA PHE A 147 14.21 15.16 -16.77
C PHE A 147 14.85 14.27 -17.85
N TYR A 148 16.02 13.66 -17.61
CA TYR A 148 16.55 12.67 -18.54
C TYR A 148 15.59 11.47 -18.68
N ARG A 149 15.50 10.95 -19.90
CA ARG A 149 14.70 9.74 -20.18
C ARG A 149 15.22 8.54 -19.38
N ASP A 150 16.54 8.43 -19.32
CA ASP A 150 17.27 7.48 -18.49
C ASP A 150 18.37 8.24 -17.75
N LYS A 151 18.27 8.30 -16.42
CA LYS A 151 19.24 9.02 -15.59
C LYS A 151 20.62 8.38 -15.60
N GLN A 152 20.73 7.10 -15.98
CA GLN A 152 22.00 6.41 -16.17
C GLN A 152 22.62 6.69 -17.54
N ASN A 153 21.84 7.15 -18.51
CA ASN A 153 22.31 7.51 -19.85
C ASN A 153 21.84 8.91 -20.28
N PRO A 154 22.52 9.99 -19.81
CA PRO A 154 22.17 11.37 -20.16
C PRO A 154 22.20 11.67 -21.66
N SER A 155 23.00 10.93 -22.45
CA SER A 155 23.07 11.11 -23.91
C SER A 155 21.80 10.69 -24.64
N GLY A 156 20.91 9.92 -23.99
CA GLY A 156 19.61 9.49 -24.52
C GLY A 156 18.55 10.60 -24.58
N GLY A 157 18.87 11.81 -24.11
CA GLY A 157 18.00 12.98 -24.15
C GLY A 157 16.93 13.01 -23.05
N TYR A 158 16.00 13.96 -23.18
CA TYR A 158 14.94 14.18 -22.19
C TYR A 158 13.73 13.26 -22.39
N ARG A 159 12.96 13.10 -21.32
CA ARG A 159 11.64 12.44 -21.31
C ARG A 159 10.63 13.17 -22.21
N LYS A 160 9.70 12.43 -22.82
CA LYS A 160 8.79 12.95 -23.85
C LYS A 160 7.69 13.85 -23.25
N ASP A 161 7.29 13.57 -22.03
CA ASP A 161 6.25 14.29 -21.28
C ASP A 161 6.75 15.53 -20.54
N MET A 162 8.02 15.93 -20.72
CA MET A 162 8.65 17.11 -20.08
C MET A 162 7.81 18.39 -20.20
N LYS A 163 7.12 18.59 -21.32
CA LYS A 163 6.28 19.77 -21.56
C LYS A 163 5.15 19.93 -20.53
N ARG A 164 4.69 18.84 -19.89
CA ARG A 164 3.62 18.86 -18.86
C ARG A 164 4.02 19.56 -17.56
N PHE A 165 5.32 19.75 -17.34
CA PHE A 165 5.87 20.34 -16.12
C PHE A 165 6.12 21.84 -16.24
N PHE A 166 5.94 22.44 -17.42
CA PHE A 166 6.21 23.85 -17.63
C PHE A 166 4.96 24.57 -18.12
N MET A 167 4.79 25.80 -17.63
CA MET A 167 3.78 26.72 -18.14
C MET A 167 4.30 28.16 -18.11
N GLU A 168 3.70 29.01 -18.93
CA GLU A 168 3.99 30.45 -18.90
C GLU A 168 2.78 31.19 -18.32
N LYS A 169 3.05 32.11 -17.39
CA LYS A 169 2.05 33.00 -16.80
C LYS A 169 2.66 34.39 -16.70
N ASN A 170 2.04 35.39 -17.34
CA ASN A 170 2.47 36.79 -17.36
C ASN A 170 3.96 36.96 -17.75
N GLY A 171 4.41 36.27 -18.80
CA GLY A 171 5.80 36.31 -19.27
C GLY A 171 6.83 35.62 -18.35
N THR A 172 6.38 35.00 -17.26
CA THR A 172 7.24 34.24 -16.34
C THR A 172 7.04 32.74 -16.57
N ARG A 173 8.14 31.99 -16.65
CA ARG A 173 8.12 30.53 -16.75
C ARG A 173 7.95 29.91 -15.36
N TYR A 174 6.93 29.08 -15.22
CA TYR A 174 6.61 28.33 -14.00
C TYR A 174 6.93 26.85 -14.18
N LEU A 175 7.37 26.23 -13.08
CA LEU A 175 7.48 24.80 -12.91
C LEU A 175 6.23 24.28 -12.20
N ARG A 176 5.57 23.28 -12.78
CA ARG A 176 4.42 22.56 -12.26
C ARG A 176 4.85 21.15 -11.87
N VAL A 177 4.79 20.80 -10.59
CA VAL A 177 5.26 19.50 -10.08
C VAL A 177 4.34 18.93 -9.00
N PRO A 178 4.26 17.60 -8.84
CA PRO A 178 3.57 17.01 -7.69
C PRO A 178 4.29 17.34 -6.39
N VAL A 179 3.56 17.34 -5.27
CA VAL A 179 4.10 17.63 -3.93
C VAL A 179 5.21 16.64 -3.54
N SER A 180 5.12 15.38 -3.97
CA SER A 180 6.16 14.36 -3.77
C SER A 180 7.52 14.81 -4.31
N TYR A 181 7.55 15.42 -5.50
CA TYR A 181 8.76 15.97 -6.11
C TYR A 181 9.18 17.32 -5.51
N LEU A 182 8.21 18.15 -5.10
CA LEU A 182 8.47 19.41 -4.42
C LEU A 182 9.38 19.24 -3.19
N LEU A 183 9.15 18.20 -2.39
CA LEU A 183 9.97 17.91 -1.20
C LEU A 183 11.44 17.69 -1.56
N LYS A 184 11.71 16.94 -2.63
CA LYS A 184 13.07 16.72 -3.13
C LYS A 184 13.73 18.02 -3.60
N ILE A 185 13.01 18.81 -4.40
CA ILE A 185 13.55 20.10 -4.91
C ILE A 185 13.73 21.12 -3.79
N ALA A 186 12.85 21.14 -2.78
CA ALA A 186 13.02 21.98 -1.59
C ALA A 186 14.31 21.61 -0.84
N LEU A 187 14.60 20.32 -0.70
CA LEU A 187 15.84 19.85 -0.08
C LEU A 187 17.06 20.23 -0.92
N ALA A 188 16.99 20.04 -2.25
CA ALA A 188 18.04 20.47 -3.17
C ALA A 188 18.32 21.97 -3.05
N ASP A 189 17.27 22.80 -3.09
CA ASP A 189 17.41 24.26 -2.97
C ASP A 189 18.03 24.65 -1.62
N ALA A 190 17.56 24.08 -0.51
CA ALA A 190 18.10 24.38 0.82
C ALA A 190 19.61 24.08 0.95
N VAL A 191 20.11 22.99 0.37
CA VAL A 191 21.54 22.60 0.45
C VAL A 191 22.40 23.13 -0.70
N GLY A 192 21.76 23.76 -1.69
CA GLY A 192 22.42 24.41 -2.82
C GLY A 192 23.09 25.73 -2.46
N ASN A 193 22.81 26.28 -1.28
CA ASN A 193 23.47 27.49 -0.78
C ASN A 193 24.99 27.25 -0.63
N PRO A 194 25.87 28.14 -1.16
CA PRO A 194 27.32 28.03 -1.03
C PRO A 194 27.83 27.95 0.42
N SER A 195 27.09 28.49 1.40
CA SER A 195 27.46 28.42 2.82
C SER A 195 27.30 27.03 3.43
N VAL A 196 26.58 26.12 2.77
CA VAL A 196 26.33 24.77 3.28
C VAL A 196 27.53 23.88 3.04
N HIS A 197 28.03 23.28 4.12
CA HIS A 197 29.19 22.40 4.08
C HIS A 197 29.00 21.20 3.15
N HIS A 198 30.03 20.84 2.37
CA HIS A 198 29.98 19.79 1.34
C HIS A 198 29.47 18.42 1.87
N ARG A 199 29.82 18.04 3.11
CA ARG A 199 29.33 16.81 3.75
C ARG A 199 27.80 16.79 3.89
N LEU A 200 27.19 17.92 4.28
CA LEU A 200 25.73 18.02 4.40
C LEU A 200 25.07 17.89 3.03
N ARG A 201 25.67 18.50 1.99
CA ARG A 201 25.18 18.36 0.60
C ARG A 201 25.24 16.89 0.12
N SER A 202 26.30 16.16 0.46
CA SER A 202 26.42 14.73 0.14
C SER A 202 25.35 13.89 0.85
N ILE A 203 25.12 14.12 2.15
CA ILE A 203 24.06 13.44 2.92
C ILE A 203 22.68 13.75 2.34
N ALA A 204 22.40 15.03 2.04
CA ALA A 204 21.14 15.44 1.45
C ALA A 204 20.92 14.82 0.07
N LYS A 205 21.98 14.62 -0.74
CA LYS A 205 21.90 13.88 -2.00
C LYS A 205 21.44 12.43 -1.78
N GLY A 206 21.90 11.77 -0.71
CA GLY A 206 21.40 10.46 -0.30
C GLY A 206 19.92 10.49 0.11
N MET A 207 19.53 11.46 0.95
CA MET A 207 18.15 11.62 1.41
C MET A 207 17.17 11.96 0.28
N MET A 208 17.60 12.72 -0.74
CA MET A 208 16.79 13.02 -1.93
C MET A 208 16.40 11.75 -2.70
N ALA A 209 17.24 10.71 -2.68
CA ALA A 209 16.93 9.43 -3.31
C ALA A 209 15.84 8.64 -2.56
N CYS A 210 15.62 8.95 -1.27
CA CYS A 210 14.57 8.34 -0.45
C CYS A 210 13.20 9.00 -0.66
N CYS A 211 13.12 10.16 -1.33
CA CYS A 211 11.86 10.81 -1.69
C CYS A 211 11.37 10.27 -3.03
N ILE A 212 10.38 9.38 -2.97
CA ILE A 212 9.86 8.63 -4.11
C ILE A 212 8.54 9.25 -4.59
N SER A 213 8.25 9.06 -5.88
CA SER A 213 7.04 9.59 -6.53
C SER A 213 6.32 8.50 -7.34
N ASP A 214 5.97 7.39 -6.69
CA ASP A 214 5.43 6.20 -7.35
C ASP A 214 3.97 6.35 -7.78
N ASN A 215 3.11 6.75 -6.85
CA ASN A 215 1.65 6.79 -7.02
C ASN A 215 1.13 8.23 -6.89
N SER A 216 -0.06 8.45 -6.37
CA SER A 216 -0.63 9.79 -6.19
C SER A 216 0.03 10.61 -5.07
N SER A 217 0.66 9.93 -4.13
CA SER A 217 1.03 10.43 -2.82
C SER A 217 2.55 10.54 -2.65
N PRO A 218 3.08 11.42 -1.78
CA PRO A 218 4.48 11.38 -1.40
C PRO A 218 4.81 10.08 -0.66
N GLU A 219 5.83 9.37 -1.13
CA GLU A 219 6.37 8.18 -0.49
C GLU A 219 7.81 8.49 -0.04
N VAL A 220 8.13 8.20 1.22
CA VAL A 220 9.49 8.47 1.73
C VAL A 220 10.03 7.25 2.47
N LEU A 221 11.10 6.69 1.92
CA LEU A 221 11.88 5.62 2.54
C LEU A 221 12.66 6.14 3.76
N SER A 222 12.97 5.23 4.68
CA SER A 222 13.93 5.51 5.75
C SER A 222 15.27 5.95 5.17
N PHE A 223 15.88 6.97 5.75
CA PHE A 223 17.17 7.49 5.27
C PHE A 223 18.33 6.53 5.55
N PHE A 224 18.17 5.64 6.54
CA PHE A 224 19.11 4.57 6.82
C PHE A 224 18.42 3.44 7.59
N PRO A 225 18.71 2.16 7.26
CA PRO A 225 18.26 1.04 8.07
C PRO A 225 18.93 1.10 9.45
N SER A 226 18.17 0.75 10.49
CA SER A 226 18.63 0.80 11.87
C SER A 226 18.65 -0.58 12.50
N SER A 227 19.70 -0.92 13.25
CA SER A 227 19.74 -2.16 14.03
C SER A 227 18.70 -2.13 15.15
N ILE A 228 17.96 -3.23 15.32
CA ILE A 228 16.96 -3.40 16.38
C ILE A 228 17.64 -3.96 17.63
N LYS A 229 18.37 -3.10 18.36
CA LYS A 229 18.93 -3.48 19.66
C LYS A 229 17.91 -3.22 20.76
N SER A 230 17.35 -4.28 21.33
CA SER A 230 16.60 -4.21 22.58
C SER A 230 17.59 -4.06 23.75
N LYS A 231 17.69 -2.87 24.33
CA LYS A 231 18.08 -2.73 25.74
C LYS A 231 16.85 -2.21 26.46
N ALA A 232 16.52 -2.79 27.62
CA ALA A 232 15.39 -2.38 28.43
C ALA A 232 15.37 -0.84 28.58
N GLY A 233 14.23 -0.22 28.25
CA GLY A 233 14.00 1.23 28.35
C GLY A 233 14.53 2.11 27.20
N ARG A 234 15.25 1.59 26.20
CA ARG A 234 15.67 2.39 25.04
C ARG A 234 14.66 2.32 23.88
N LYS A 235 14.21 3.49 23.43
CA LYS A 235 13.39 3.64 22.20
C LYS A 235 14.17 3.16 20.97
N LEU A 236 13.48 2.48 20.06
CA LEU A 236 14.05 2.00 18.81
C LEU A 236 14.59 3.15 17.97
N LYS A 237 15.77 2.96 17.36
CA LYS A 237 16.39 3.99 16.51
C LYS A 237 15.54 4.35 15.29
N VAL A 238 14.89 3.36 14.67
CA VAL A 238 14.02 3.55 13.50
C VAL A 238 12.78 4.42 13.82
N VAL A 239 12.25 4.31 15.04
CA VAL A 239 11.15 5.17 15.52
C VAL A 239 11.60 6.63 15.59
N ARG A 240 12.80 6.87 16.14
CA ARG A 240 13.38 8.22 16.19
C ARG A 240 13.69 8.74 14.79
N GLU A 241 14.21 7.90 13.90
CA GLU A 241 14.43 8.23 12.49
C GLU A 241 13.13 8.64 11.82
N SER A 242 12.05 7.88 11.99
CA SER A 242 10.74 8.17 11.39
C SER A 242 10.17 9.51 11.87
N ALA A 243 10.31 9.82 13.16
CA ALA A 243 9.92 11.12 13.69
C ALA A 243 10.76 12.29 13.13
N ILE A 244 12.09 12.10 13.02
CA ILE A 244 13.00 13.11 12.42
C ILE A 244 12.68 13.31 10.94
N ARG A 245 12.44 12.22 10.21
CA ARG A 245 12.07 12.25 8.79
C ARG A 245 10.76 12.99 8.59
N PHE A 246 9.75 12.72 9.40
CA PHE A 246 8.49 13.47 9.34
C PHE A 246 8.69 14.96 9.66
N LEU A 247 9.47 15.30 10.69
CA LEU A 247 9.81 16.69 10.99
C LEU A 247 10.52 17.37 9.81
N LEU A 248 11.47 16.69 9.17
CA LEU A 248 12.15 17.20 7.98
C LEU A 248 11.15 17.48 6.85
N ILE A 249 10.19 16.58 6.60
CA ILE A 249 9.13 16.79 5.60
C ILE A 249 8.31 18.04 5.92
N GLN A 250 7.94 18.26 7.18
CA GLN A 250 7.23 19.48 7.60
C GLN A 250 8.07 20.74 7.37
N LEU A 251 9.36 20.71 7.70
CA LEU A 251 10.28 21.82 7.46
C LEU A 251 10.47 22.11 5.97
N LEU A 252 10.61 21.08 5.13
CA LEU A 252 10.71 21.22 3.68
C LEU A 252 9.42 21.78 3.08
N THR A 253 8.27 21.38 3.60
CA THR A 253 6.96 21.92 3.19
C THR A 253 6.85 23.41 3.54
N ALA A 254 7.21 23.79 4.77
CA ALA A 254 7.22 25.19 5.20
C ALA A 254 8.23 26.04 4.39
N TYR A 255 9.42 25.48 4.13
CA TYR A 255 10.43 26.08 3.28
C TYR A 255 9.89 26.32 1.87
N ALA A 256 9.33 25.29 1.23
CA ALA A 256 8.77 25.39 -0.12
C ALA A 256 7.64 26.44 -0.20
N ASN A 257 6.73 26.45 0.78
CA ASN A 257 5.63 27.41 0.86
C ASN A 257 6.11 28.88 0.81
N THR A 258 7.24 29.16 1.45
CA THR A 258 7.81 30.52 1.57
C THR A 258 8.84 30.80 0.46
N ARG A 259 9.90 29.99 0.38
CA ARG A 259 11.04 30.19 -0.52
C ARG A 259 10.63 30.18 -1.99
N PHE A 260 9.71 29.29 -2.37
CA PHE A 260 9.22 29.20 -3.74
C PHE A 260 8.00 30.07 -4.01
N LYS A 261 7.66 30.96 -3.07
CA LYS A 261 6.56 31.93 -3.17
C LYS A 261 5.21 31.27 -3.44
N LEU A 262 4.97 30.06 -2.92
CA LEU A 262 3.67 29.40 -3.10
C LEU A 262 2.57 30.22 -2.42
N LEU A 263 2.82 30.67 -1.18
CA LEU A 263 1.86 31.49 -0.42
C LEU A 263 1.53 32.81 -1.12
N GLU A 264 2.55 33.52 -1.63
CA GLU A 264 2.36 34.75 -2.40
C GLU A 264 1.56 34.51 -3.68
N ASN A 265 1.65 33.31 -4.27
CA ASN A 265 0.91 32.91 -5.45
C ASN A 265 -0.41 32.18 -5.14
N GLY A 266 -0.93 32.30 -3.91
CA GLY A 266 -2.23 31.76 -3.52
C GLY A 266 -2.27 30.24 -3.30
N GLN A 267 -1.12 29.59 -3.12
CA GLN A 267 -1.01 28.14 -2.89
C GLN A 267 -0.34 27.85 -1.53
N ARG A 268 -0.92 26.95 -0.74
CA ARG A 268 -0.33 26.46 0.51
C ARG A 268 -0.33 24.95 0.53
N VAL A 269 0.85 24.35 0.59
CA VAL A 269 1.04 22.90 0.63
C VAL A 269 0.96 22.40 2.06
N LEU A 270 0.28 21.27 2.25
CA LEU A 270 0.29 20.50 3.50
C LEU A 270 0.55 19.02 3.19
N VAL A 271 1.34 18.37 4.04
CA VAL A 271 1.65 16.93 3.98
C VAL A 271 1.36 16.31 5.34
N TYR A 272 0.63 15.20 5.39
CA TYR A 272 0.18 14.58 6.63
C TYR A 272 0.01 13.06 6.51
N PHE A 273 -0.10 12.37 7.65
CA PHE A 273 -0.48 10.95 7.67
C PHE A 273 -1.97 10.81 7.50
N ALA A 274 -2.39 10.05 6.49
CA ALA A 274 -3.75 9.55 6.35
C ALA A 274 -3.72 8.34 5.43
N SER A 275 -4.37 7.25 5.85
CA SER A 275 -4.41 6.00 5.10
C SER A 275 -5.57 5.86 4.13
N HIS A 276 -6.62 6.68 4.29
CA HIS A 276 -7.76 6.68 3.39
C HIS A 276 -7.53 7.61 2.20
N THR A 277 -7.96 7.16 1.02
CA THR A 277 -8.19 8.09 -0.10
C THR A 277 -9.11 9.24 0.35
N PRO A 278 -8.76 10.49 0.06
CA PRO A 278 -9.60 11.63 0.42
C PRO A 278 -11.03 11.51 -0.11
N ARG A 279 -12.00 11.81 0.73
CA ARG A 279 -13.43 11.64 0.42
C ARG A 279 -13.85 12.34 -0.87
N ARG A 280 -13.43 13.59 -1.08
CA ARG A 280 -13.76 14.36 -2.29
C ARG A 280 -13.12 13.76 -3.54
N GLN A 281 -11.91 13.21 -3.44
CA GLN A 281 -11.27 12.49 -4.54
C GLN A 281 -12.05 11.20 -4.87
N LYS A 282 -12.50 10.45 -3.85
CA LYS A 282 -13.37 9.27 -4.03
C LYS A 282 -14.70 9.63 -4.67
N GLU A 283 -15.38 10.67 -4.19
CA GLU A 283 -16.63 11.15 -4.78
C GLU A 283 -16.44 11.62 -6.23
N PHE A 284 -15.34 12.31 -6.54
CA PHE A 284 -15.04 12.78 -7.89
C PHE A 284 -14.71 11.63 -8.85
N SER A 285 -14.06 10.55 -8.37
CA SER A 285 -13.77 9.37 -9.21
C SER A 285 -15.04 8.71 -9.75
N HIS A 286 -16.19 8.89 -9.09
CA HIS A 286 -17.47 8.33 -9.54
C HIS A 286 -18.03 9.04 -10.78
N VAL A 287 -17.62 10.30 -11.03
CA VAL A 287 -18.18 11.12 -12.12
C VAL A 287 -17.23 11.30 -13.30
N ILE A 288 -15.95 10.94 -13.13
CA ILE A 288 -14.93 11.06 -14.18
C ILE A 288 -14.56 9.70 -14.80
N PRO A 289 -14.12 9.68 -16.07
CA PRO A 289 -13.54 8.47 -16.66
C PRO A 289 -12.17 8.14 -16.07
N ASP A 290 -11.80 6.85 -16.04
CA ASP A 290 -10.50 6.35 -15.58
C ASP A 290 -9.29 7.04 -16.21
N ALA A 291 -9.37 7.33 -17.51
CA ALA A 291 -8.27 8.00 -18.21
C ALA A 291 -8.00 9.39 -17.62
N LEU A 292 -9.05 10.15 -17.33
CA LEU A 292 -8.92 11.45 -16.70
C LEU A 292 -8.43 11.32 -15.26
N TYR A 293 -8.91 10.33 -14.50
CA TYR A 293 -8.42 10.10 -13.13
C TYR A 293 -6.91 9.89 -13.11
N ARG A 294 -6.38 9.04 -14.01
CA ARG A 294 -4.94 8.81 -14.12
C ARG A 294 -4.17 10.09 -14.45
N ASP A 295 -4.66 10.87 -15.40
CA ASP A 295 -4.00 12.11 -15.82
C ASP A 295 -3.99 13.19 -14.72
N LEU A 296 -5.00 13.21 -13.86
CA LEU A 296 -5.14 14.17 -12.76
C LEU A 296 -4.35 13.76 -11.52
N PHE A 297 -4.47 12.50 -11.09
CA PHE A 297 -4.04 12.08 -9.76
C PHE A 297 -2.80 11.19 -9.75
N MET A 298 -2.40 10.54 -10.84
CA MET A 298 -1.21 9.68 -10.81
C MET A 298 0.07 10.48 -11.03
N SER A 299 1.11 10.17 -10.25
CA SER A 299 2.42 10.80 -10.40
C SER A 299 3.07 10.45 -11.74
N PRO A 300 3.82 11.41 -12.34
CA PRO A 300 4.65 11.17 -13.51
C PRO A 300 6.04 10.58 -13.15
N CYS A 301 6.23 10.04 -11.94
CA CYS A 301 7.41 9.31 -11.50
C CYS A 301 8.75 10.04 -11.76
N LEU A 302 8.82 11.32 -11.39
CA LEU A 302 10.00 12.16 -11.63
C LEU A 302 11.16 11.86 -10.66
N SER A 303 10.86 11.43 -9.44
CA SER A 303 11.83 10.98 -8.43
C SER A 303 11.68 9.49 -8.10
N GLY A 304 12.79 8.87 -7.68
CA GLY A 304 12.88 7.47 -7.27
C GLY A 304 13.33 6.49 -8.36
N TRP A 305 13.23 6.89 -9.64
CA TRP A 305 13.44 5.98 -10.78
C TRP A 305 14.41 6.56 -11.79
N ASP A 306 15.23 5.69 -12.38
CA ASP A 306 16.11 6.06 -13.50
C ASP A 306 15.32 6.27 -14.79
N LYS A 307 14.27 5.47 -15.01
CA LYS A 307 13.37 5.54 -16.17
C LYS A 307 11.94 5.88 -15.75
N GLY A 308 11.69 7.16 -15.47
CA GLY A 308 10.41 7.64 -14.94
C GLY A 308 9.20 7.37 -15.85
N GLU A 309 9.36 7.44 -17.18
CA GLU A 309 8.26 7.19 -18.14
C GLU A 309 7.80 5.72 -18.12
N GLU A 310 8.74 4.78 -18.01
CA GLU A 310 8.44 3.34 -17.90
C GLU A 310 7.70 3.05 -16.59
N LYS A 311 8.14 3.63 -15.46
CA LYS A 311 7.43 3.51 -14.18
C LYS A 311 6.04 4.15 -14.23
N THR A 312 5.88 5.30 -14.88
CA THR A 312 4.56 5.94 -15.05
C THR A 312 3.62 5.02 -15.84
N ALA A 313 4.10 4.41 -16.93
CA ALA A 313 3.33 3.45 -17.70
C ALA A 313 2.95 2.20 -16.90
N TYR A 314 3.87 1.69 -16.07
CA TYR A 314 3.61 0.61 -15.12
C TYR A 314 2.46 0.98 -14.17
N MET A 315 2.51 2.16 -13.55
CA MET A 315 1.46 2.59 -12.62
C MET A 315 0.11 2.76 -13.31
N HIS A 316 0.09 3.26 -14.55
CA HIS A 316 -1.14 3.31 -15.36
C HIS A 316 -1.72 1.92 -15.61
N THR A 317 -0.88 0.90 -15.81
CA THR A 317 -1.31 -0.51 -15.90
C THR A 317 -1.90 -0.97 -14.57
N CYS A 318 -1.23 -0.72 -13.44
CA CYS A 318 -1.74 -1.06 -12.11
C CYS A 318 -3.15 -0.51 -11.89
N HIS A 319 -3.37 0.78 -12.17
CA HIS A 319 -4.69 1.39 -12.02
C HIS A 319 -5.74 0.70 -12.91
N LYS A 320 -5.43 0.44 -14.19
CA LYS A 320 -6.38 -0.20 -15.11
C LYS A 320 -6.79 -1.60 -14.63
N VAL A 321 -5.83 -2.36 -14.12
CA VAL A 321 -6.05 -3.72 -13.61
C VAL A 321 -6.92 -3.68 -12.36
N LEU A 322 -6.67 -2.75 -11.43
CA LEU A 322 -7.48 -2.59 -10.22
C LEU A 322 -8.93 -2.20 -10.54
N SER A 323 -9.14 -1.23 -11.44
CA SER A 323 -10.48 -0.89 -11.96
C SER A 323 -11.21 -2.11 -12.55
N ARG A 324 -10.52 -2.91 -13.37
CA ARG A 324 -11.10 -4.11 -13.98
C ARG A 324 -11.38 -5.21 -12.96
N SER A 325 -10.48 -5.41 -12.00
CA SER A 325 -10.64 -6.40 -10.94
C SER A 325 -11.87 -6.08 -10.07
N ARG A 326 -12.08 -4.81 -9.68
CA ARG A 326 -13.32 -4.38 -9.00
C ARG A 326 -14.60 -4.78 -9.76
N LEU A 327 -14.61 -4.66 -11.08
CA LEU A 327 -15.75 -5.08 -11.91
C LEU A 327 -15.90 -6.61 -11.92
N ASN A 328 -14.79 -7.34 -12.05
CA ASN A 328 -14.80 -8.81 -12.05
C ASN A 328 -15.19 -9.42 -10.69
N ALA A 329 -14.96 -8.70 -9.59
CA ALA A 329 -15.37 -9.10 -8.25
C ALA A 329 -16.89 -9.31 -8.13
N VAL A 330 -17.70 -8.57 -8.91
CA VAL A 330 -19.17 -8.69 -8.92
C VAL A 330 -19.62 -10.09 -9.35
N ASN A 331 -18.94 -10.71 -10.34
CA ASN A 331 -19.27 -12.06 -10.78
C ASN A 331 -18.98 -13.08 -9.67
N LYS A 332 -17.81 -12.98 -9.04
CA LYS A 332 -17.46 -13.83 -7.90
C LYS A 332 -18.42 -13.70 -6.72
N LEU A 333 -18.96 -12.50 -6.48
CA LEU A 333 -20.00 -12.28 -5.46
C LEU A 333 -21.33 -12.97 -5.80
N LYS A 334 -21.68 -13.09 -7.09
CA LYS A 334 -22.83 -13.88 -7.54
C LYS A 334 -22.56 -15.37 -7.36
N ASP A 335 -21.39 -15.85 -7.77
CA ASP A 335 -21.00 -17.26 -7.63
C ASP A 335 -20.97 -17.71 -6.16
N ALA A 336 -20.52 -16.82 -5.26
CA ALA A 336 -20.55 -17.05 -3.81
C ALA A 336 -21.96 -17.00 -3.18
N GLY A 337 -23.00 -16.69 -3.97
CA GLY A 337 -24.38 -16.53 -3.50
C GLY A 337 -24.59 -15.33 -2.57
N ILE A 338 -23.68 -14.34 -2.61
CA ILE A 338 -23.78 -13.11 -1.83
C ILE A 338 -24.73 -12.12 -2.52
N ILE A 339 -24.60 -12.00 -3.84
CA ILE A 339 -25.54 -11.28 -4.69
C ILE A 339 -26.52 -12.30 -5.28
N THR A 340 -27.78 -12.22 -4.86
CA THR A 340 -28.83 -13.14 -5.30
C THR A 340 -29.75 -12.55 -6.36
N SER A 341 -29.62 -11.26 -6.66
CA SER A 341 -30.44 -10.52 -7.63
C SER A 341 -29.65 -10.04 -8.84
N ASN A 342 -30.33 -9.85 -9.96
CA ASN A 342 -29.77 -9.18 -11.14
C ASN A 342 -29.73 -7.65 -11.00
N LEU A 343 -30.43 -7.10 -10.01
CA LEU A 343 -30.28 -5.70 -9.63
C LEU A 343 -29.00 -5.55 -8.81
N VAL A 344 -27.98 -4.93 -9.40
CA VAL A 344 -26.66 -4.67 -8.79
C VAL A 344 -26.27 -3.24 -9.09
N VAL A 345 -25.71 -2.53 -8.11
CA VAL A 345 -25.12 -1.21 -8.35
C VAL A 345 -23.74 -1.41 -8.93
N LEU A 346 -23.57 -1.17 -10.24
CA LEU A 346 -22.27 -1.32 -10.87
C LEU A 346 -21.21 -0.51 -10.10
N PRO A 347 -20.07 -1.13 -9.72
CA PRO A 347 -19.01 -0.40 -9.05
C PRO A 347 -18.47 0.66 -10.00
N ASN A 348 -17.83 1.68 -9.42
CA ASN A 348 -17.29 2.78 -10.21
C ASN A 348 -16.25 2.26 -11.19
N ILE A 349 -16.22 2.92 -12.35
CA ILE A 349 -15.27 2.56 -13.40
C ILE A 349 -13.85 2.87 -12.92
N SER A 350 -13.65 3.99 -12.19
CA SER A 350 -12.33 4.43 -11.72
C SER A 350 -12.09 4.03 -10.26
N ASP A 351 -11.20 3.06 -10.06
CA ASP A 351 -10.75 2.66 -8.73
C ASP A 351 -9.79 3.70 -8.12
N VAL A 352 -9.85 3.85 -6.80
CA VAL A 352 -9.05 4.84 -6.06
C VAL A 352 -8.08 4.20 -5.07
N SER A 353 -7.95 2.88 -5.07
CA SER A 353 -7.22 2.13 -4.04
C SER A 353 -5.72 2.37 -4.06
N LEU A 354 -5.14 2.81 -5.18
CA LEU A 354 -3.73 3.23 -5.25
C LEU A 354 -3.42 4.49 -4.45
N ALA A 355 -4.44 5.23 -3.99
CA ALA A 355 -4.28 6.36 -3.10
C ALA A 355 -4.48 5.99 -1.61
N ASN A 356 -4.72 4.70 -1.30
CA ASN A 356 -4.74 4.23 0.08
C ASN A 356 -3.31 4.11 0.61
N ASN A 357 -2.90 5.08 1.40
CA ASN A 357 -1.56 5.15 1.95
C ASN A 357 -1.39 4.23 3.16
N GLY A 358 -0.19 3.74 3.41
CA GLY A 358 0.16 3.00 4.63
C GLY A 358 1.59 3.20 5.06
N THR A 359 2.01 2.36 5.99
CA THR A 359 3.41 2.24 6.40
C THR A 359 3.91 0.84 6.09
N HIS A 360 4.98 0.73 5.31
CA HIS A 360 5.64 -0.56 5.10
C HIS A 360 6.81 -0.69 6.07
N ILE A 361 6.92 -1.84 6.73
CA ILE A 361 7.98 -2.12 7.71
C ILE A 361 8.77 -3.31 7.21
N SER A 362 10.01 -3.06 6.81
CA SER A 362 10.98 -4.06 6.42
C SER A 362 11.88 -4.41 7.60
N ILE A 363 11.94 -5.70 7.95
CA ILE A 363 12.92 -6.23 8.92
C ILE A 363 13.87 -7.15 8.16
N GLY A 364 15.16 -6.85 8.21
CA GLY A 364 16.22 -7.62 7.53
C GLY A 364 17.09 -8.43 8.50
N SER A 365 17.56 -9.58 8.05
CA SER A 365 18.52 -10.43 8.77
C SER A 365 19.95 -10.15 8.26
N LYS A 366 20.87 -9.80 9.16
CA LYS A 366 22.28 -9.60 8.79
C LYS A 366 22.96 -10.91 8.44
N LYS A 367 22.68 -11.99 9.17
CA LYS A 367 23.24 -13.32 8.96
C LYS A 367 22.89 -13.83 7.56
N ILE A 368 21.61 -13.85 7.21
CA ILE A 368 21.16 -14.33 5.90
C ILE A 368 21.71 -13.43 4.79
N THR A 369 21.63 -12.10 4.96
CA THR A 369 22.19 -11.14 4.00
C THR A 369 23.69 -11.35 3.78
N ARG A 370 24.46 -11.64 4.85
CA ARG A 370 25.90 -11.90 4.77
C ARG A 370 26.18 -13.16 3.95
N LEU A 371 25.52 -14.28 4.27
CA LEU A 371 25.73 -15.56 3.59
C LEU A 371 25.45 -15.49 2.09
N LEU A 372 24.37 -14.79 1.70
CA LEU A 372 24.02 -14.62 0.29
C LEU A 372 25.01 -13.70 -0.44
N LYS A 373 25.50 -12.62 0.20
CA LYS A 373 26.51 -11.74 -0.38
C LYS A 373 27.88 -12.38 -0.55
N GLU A 374 28.25 -13.26 0.39
CA GLU A 374 29.50 -14.01 0.34
C GLU A 374 29.44 -15.18 -0.66
N GLY A 375 28.24 -15.49 -1.19
CA GLY A 375 28.04 -16.57 -2.15
C GLY A 375 28.24 -17.96 -1.54
N SER A 376 27.81 -18.14 -0.28
CA SER A 376 27.95 -19.43 0.42
C SER A 376 27.26 -20.55 -0.35
N SER A 377 27.94 -21.69 -0.52
CA SER A 377 27.32 -22.89 -1.08
C SER A 377 26.36 -23.57 -0.10
N GLU A 378 26.42 -23.22 1.19
CA GLU A 378 25.61 -23.81 2.25
C GLU A 378 24.26 -23.10 2.45
N PHE A 379 24.11 -21.87 1.95
CA PHE A 379 22.83 -21.13 1.96
C PHE A 379 22.67 -20.35 0.65
N THR A 380 21.68 -20.75 -0.14
CA THR A 380 21.47 -20.28 -1.52
C THR A 380 20.24 -19.38 -1.65
N PRO A 381 20.05 -18.66 -2.77
CA PRO A 381 18.82 -17.92 -3.05
C PRO A 381 17.55 -18.79 -3.04
N ALA A 382 17.67 -20.08 -3.36
CA ALA A 382 16.59 -21.03 -3.26
C ALA A 382 16.19 -21.26 -1.78
N ASP A 383 17.16 -21.32 -0.86
CA ASP A 383 16.91 -21.44 0.58
C ASP A 383 16.26 -20.18 1.15
N GLU A 384 16.70 -19.00 0.68
CA GLU A 384 16.06 -17.73 1.00
C GLU A 384 14.58 -17.73 0.63
N LYS A 385 14.24 -18.25 -0.56
CA LYS A 385 12.86 -18.31 -1.05
C LYS A 385 12.05 -19.34 -0.27
N TYR A 386 12.55 -20.56 -0.14
CA TYR A 386 11.87 -21.66 0.55
C TYR A 386 11.53 -21.29 2.01
N LEU A 387 12.55 -20.90 2.78
CA LEU A 387 12.37 -20.56 4.20
C LEU A 387 11.63 -19.23 4.39
N GLY A 388 11.82 -18.27 3.48
CA GLY A 388 11.15 -16.98 3.50
C GLY A 388 9.64 -17.11 3.32
N ASP A 389 9.21 -17.94 2.37
CA ASP A 389 7.79 -18.20 2.11
C ASP A 389 7.14 -18.94 3.29
N LEU A 390 7.79 -19.97 3.84
CA LEU A 390 7.30 -20.66 5.02
C LEU A 390 7.19 -19.73 6.23
N CYS A 391 8.18 -18.84 6.42
CA CYS A 391 8.14 -17.84 7.47
C CYS A 391 6.93 -16.90 7.32
N ILE A 392 6.63 -16.46 6.09
CA ILE A 392 5.45 -15.64 5.81
C ILE A 392 4.16 -16.42 6.09
N LYS A 393 4.04 -17.68 5.66
CA LYS A 393 2.89 -18.55 5.95
C LYS A 393 2.61 -18.65 7.45
N ILE A 394 3.65 -18.88 8.27
CA ILE A 394 3.51 -18.92 9.73
C ILE A 394 3.04 -17.57 10.26
N CYS A 395 3.65 -16.46 9.81
CA CYS A 395 3.32 -15.12 10.28
C CYS A 395 1.89 -14.70 9.94
N GLU A 396 1.32 -15.12 8.80
CA GLU A 396 -0.07 -14.80 8.39
C GLU A 396 -1.11 -15.13 9.47
N HIS A 397 -0.87 -16.19 10.27
CA HIS A 397 -1.76 -16.62 11.36
C HIS A 397 -1.86 -15.62 12.53
N PHE A 398 -0.84 -14.76 12.69
CA PHE A 398 -0.70 -13.85 13.82
C PHE A 398 -0.90 -12.38 13.43
N LEU A 399 -1.12 -12.09 12.15
CA LEU A 399 -1.42 -10.73 11.67
C LEU A 399 -2.62 -10.05 12.34
N PRO A 400 -3.68 -10.76 12.78
CA PRO A 400 -4.78 -10.15 13.54
C PRO A 400 -4.33 -9.42 14.81
N LEU A 401 -3.17 -9.76 15.38
CA LEU A 401 -2.65 -9.11 16.59
C LEU A 401 -2.28 -7.63 16.36
N PHE A 402 -2.03 -7.22 15.12
CA PHE A 402 -1.64 -5.85 14.78
C PHE A 402 -2.83 -4.93 14.52
N VAL A 403 -3.91 -5.49 13.98
CA VAL A 403 -5.07 -4.74 13.50
C VAL A 403 -5.86 -4.18 14.67
N GLY A 404 -5.98 -2.86 14.76
CA GLY A 404 -6.64 -2.19 15.89
C GLY A 404 -5.80 -2.12 17.17
N THR A 405 -4.72 -2.89 17.29
CA THR A 405 -3.80 -2.85 18.43
C THR A 405 -2.70 -1.81 18.25
N TYR A 406 -2.07 -1.77 17.07
CA TYR A 406 -0.96 -0.84 16.79
C TYR A 406 -1.27 0.10 15.63
N SER A 407 -1.95 -0.39 14.60
CA SER A 407 -2.36 0.43 13.47
C SER A 407 -3.84 0.23 13.19
N ALA A 408 -4.51 1.30 12.82
CA ALA A 408 -5.92 1.27 12.45
C ALA A 408 -6.24 2.38 11.46
N THR A 409 -7.35 2.21 10.74
CA THR A 409 -8.01 3.32 10.05
C THR A 409 -9.52 3.25 10.25
N PRO A 410 -10.00 3.80 11.38
CA PRO A 410 -11.42 3.79 11.66
C PRO A 410 -12.19 4.48 10.52
N TYR A 411 -13.28 3.86 10.10
CA TYR A 411 -14.15 4.42 9.07
C TYR A 411 -15.62 4.16 9.39
N ARG A 412 -16.43 5.17 9.12
CA ARG A 412 -17.87 5.12 9.34
C ARG A 412 -18.57 4.80 8.02
N LEU A 413 -19.22 3.65 7.96
CA LEU A 413 -20.08 3.26 6.84
C LEU A 413 -21.54 3.55 7.22
N ASP A 414 -22.22 4.32 6.38
CA ASP A 414 -23.66 4.53 6.51
C ASP A 414 -24.42 3.34 5.91
N PHE A 415 -25.69 3.18 6.29
CA PHE A 415 -26.56 2.13 5.73
C PHE A 415 -26.52 2.08 4.20
N GLU A 416 -26.59 3.25 3.55
CA GLU A 416 -26.59 3.39 2.08
C GLU A 416 -25.29 2.88 1.42
N ASP A 417 -24.21 2.75 2.19
CA ASP A 417 -22.95 2.24 1.67
C ASP A 417 -22.92 0.69 1.64
N PHE A 418 -23.80 -0.01 2.36
CA PHE A 418 -23.78 -1.48 2.57
C PHE A 418 -24.17 -2.35 1.35
N HIS A 419 -23.85 -1.89 0.15
CA HIS A 419 -23.91 -2.67 -1.07
C HIS A 419 -22.74 -3.66 -1.14
N PRO A 420 -22.96 -4.99 -1.15
CA PRO A 420 -21.88 -5.98 -1.16
C PRO A 420 -20.89 -5.76 -2.30
N GLU A 421 -21.38 -5.36 -3.47
CA GLU A 421 -20.59 -5.04 -4.67
C GLU A 421 -19.67 -3.80 -4.53
N LYS A 422 -19.89 -2.98 -3.50
CA LYS A 422 -19.03 -1.83 -3.17
C LYS A 422 -18.13 -2.14 -1.97
N ILE A 423 -18.71 -2.62 -0.86
CA ILE A 423 -17.99 -2.68 0.42
C ILE A 423 -17.15 -3.93 0.62
N LEU A 424 -17.41 -5.01 -0.11
CA LEU A 424 -16.52 -6.18 -0.09
C LEU A 424 -15.27 -5.94 -0.94
N GLY A 425 -15.22 -4.84 -1.70
CA GLY A 425 -14.00 -4.37 -2.35
C GLY A 425 -13.31 -5.46 -3.16
N PHE A 426 -12.07 -5.76 -2.79
CA PHE A 426 -11.27 -6.80 -3.42
C PHE A 426 -11.40 -8.17 -2.77
N LEU A 427 -12.06 -8.31 -1.61
CA LEU A 427 -12.19 -9.57 -0.86
C LEU A 427 -12.60 -10.79 -1.72
N PRO A 428 -13.46 -10.66 -2.77
CA PRO A 428 -13.75 -11.80 -3.66
C PRO A 428 -12.53 -12.36 -4.42
N HIS A 429 -11.43 -11.61 -4.50
CA HIS A 429 -10.16 -12.03 -5.06
C HIS A 429 -9.12 -12.41 -3.99
N GLU A 430 -9.44 -12.22 -2.70
CA GLU A 430 -8.53 -12.41 -1.57
C GLU A 430 -8.95 -13.58 -0.67
N LEU A 431 -10.21 -13.99 -0.76
CA LEU A 431 -10.82 -15.08 0.02
C LEU A 431 -11.64 -16.01 -0.87
N ASP A 432 -11.52 -17.30 -0.61
CA ASP A 432 -12.42 -18.33 -1.13
C ASP A 432 -13.90 -18.04 -0.80
N PHE A 433 -14.81 -18.48 -1.68
CA PHE A 433 -16.24 -18.23 -1.59
C PHE A 433 -16.85 -18.65 -0.25
N THR A 434 -16.35 -19.71 0.37
CA THR A 434 -16.85 -20.22 1.65
C THR A 434 -16.63 -19.19 2.76
N HIS A 435 -15.38 -18.79 2.95
CA HIS A 435 -15.00 -17.84 4.00
C HIS A 435 -15.50 -16.43 3.71
N LEU A 436 -15.53 -16.01 2.44
CA LEU A 436 -16.10 -14.72 2.03
C LEU A 436 -17.58 -14.61 2.43
N ARG A 437 -18.39 -15.62 2.12
CA ARG A 437 -19.82 -15.68 2.47
C ARG A 437 -20.04 -15.67 3.97
N MET A 438 -19.19 -16.40 4.70
CA MET A 438 -19.23 -16.48 6.15
C MET A 438 -18.86 -15.16 6.82
N LEU A 439 -17.77 -14.52 6.37
CA LEU A 439 -17.35 -13.19 6.79
C LEU A 439 -18.46 -12.18 6.54
N TRP A 440 -19.05 -12.17 5.34
CA TRP A 440 -20.16 -11.29 4.99
C TRP A 440 -21.38 -11.50 5.89
N LYS A 441 -21.74 -12.75 6.18
CA LYS A 441 -22.85 -13.08 7.09
C LYS A 441 -22.61 -12.52 8.49
N GLN A 442 -21.38 -12.56 9.00
CA GLN A 442 -21.06 -12.01 10.32
C GLN A 442 -20.98 -10.48 10.30
N TRP A 443 -20.46 -9.90 9.22
CA TRP A 443 -20.43 -8.45 9.09
C TRP A 443 -21.84 -7.86 9.07
N LYS A 444 -22.78 -8.46 8.31
CA LYS A 444 -24.19 -8.06 8.34
C LYS A 444 -24.85 -8.17 9.72
N LYS A 445 -24.41 -9.12 10.55
CA LYS A 445 -24.91 -9.27 11.94
C LYS A 445 -24.32 -8.23 12.88
N LYS A 446 -23.06 -7.85 12.66
CA LYS A 446 -22.34 -6.81 13.40
C LYS A 446 -22.92 -5.43 13.07
N ALA A 447 -23.12 -5.17 11.79
CA ALA A 447 -23.67 -3.93 11.29
C ALA A 447 -25.15 -3.81 11.72
N ASP A 448 -25.54 -2.62 12.20
CA ASP A 448 -26.88 -2.35 12.74
C ASP A 448 -27.89 -2.14 11.58
N LEU A 449 -28.14 -3.21 10.82
CA LEU A 449 -28.85 -3.25 9.54
C LEU A 449 -30.21 -3.97 9.63
N LYS A 450 -30.74 -4.20 10.83
CA LYS A 450 -31.92 -5.06 11.02
C LYS A 450 -33.22 -4.27 10.94
N ILE A 451 -34.19 -4.80 10.19
CA ILE A 451 -35.59 -4.42 10.23
C ILE A 451 -36.39 -5.65 10.65
N PHE A 452 -37.24 -5.54 11.68
CA PHE A 452 -38.01 -6.68 12.22
C PHE A 452 -37.16 -7.95 12.45
N SER A 453 -35.96 -7.76 13.01
CA SER A 453 -34.94 -8.81 13.27
C SER A 453 -34.34 -9.50 12.04
N GLN A 454 -34.70 -9.09 10.82
CA GLN A 454 -34.11 -9.57 9.57
C GLN A 454 -33.06 -8.57 9.07
N PRO A 455 -31.85 -9.03 8.70
CA PRO A 455 -30.84 -8.14 8.14
C PRO A 455 -31.27 -7.68 6.75
N LEU A 456 -31.35 -6.38 6.53
CA LEU A 456 -31.61 -5.78 5.22
C LEU A 456 -30.34 -5.08 4.72
N THR A 457 -29.94 -5.38 3.50
CA THR A 457 -28.94 -4.58 2.78
C THR A 457 -29.64 -3.65 1.79
N PRO A 458 -29.05 -2.49 1.46
CA PRO A 458 -29.50 -1.66 0.36
C PRO A 458 -29.71 -2.48 -0.92
N PHE A 459 -30.72 -2.13 -1.72
CA PHE A 459 -31.05 -2.85 -2.96
C PHE A 459 -30.88 -2.02 -4.23
N GLY A 460 -30.49 -0.73 -4.13
CA GLY A 460 -29.91 0.00 -5.27
C GLY A 460 -30.35 1.45 -5.42
N PRO A 461 -31.66 1.74 -5.60
CA PRO A 461 -32.14 3.09 -5.78
C PRO A 461 -31.87 3.97 -4.55
N GLU A 462 -30.90 4.88 -4.67
CA GLU A 462 -30.43 5.73 -3.55
C GLU A 462 -31.57 6.38 -2.77
N ILE A 463 -32.57 6.94 -3.45
CA ILE A 463 -33.71 7.62 -2.81
C ILE A 463 -34.48 6.66 -1.90
N MET A 464 -34.67 5.41 -2.33
CA MET A 464 -35.37 4.41 -1.56
C MET A 464 -34.53 3.97 -0.36
N ASP A 465 -33.24 3.74 -0.56
CA ASP A 465 -32.30 3.38 0.50
C ASP A 465 -32.21 4.50 1.57
N ARG A 466 -32.17 5.78 1.17
CA ARG A 466 -32.24 6.94 2.09
C ARG A 466 -33.54 6.97 2.88
N THR A 467 -34.66 6.63 2.23
CA THR A 467 -35.99 6.64 2.85
C THR A 467 -36.12 5.53 3.89
N ILE A 468 -35.66 4.32 3.56
CA ILE A 468 -35.64 3.18 4.49
C ILE A 468 -34.72 3.46 5.67
N ARG A 469 -33.53 4.01 5.41
CA ARG A 469 -32.62 4.46 6.47
C ARG A 469 -33.32 5.37 7.47
N ARG A 470 -34.03 6.40 6.99
CA ARG A 470 -34.75 7.36 7.84
C ARG A 470 -35.92 6.72 8.56
N ALA A 471 -36.70 5.88 7.89
CA ALA A 471 -37.88 5.23 8.45
C ALA A 471 -37.54 4.24 9.57
N PHE A 472 -36.43 3.50 9.44
CA PHE A 472 -36.05 2.44 10.38
C PHE A 472 -34.83 2.78 11.24
N GLY A 473 -34.28 4.00 11.14
CA GLY A 473 -33.14 4.45 11.95
C GLY A 473 -31.85 3.67 11.70
N LEU A 474 -31.68 3.09 10.51
CA LEU A 474 -30.54 2.22 10.19
C LEU A 474 -29.26 3.05 10.14
N LYS A 475 -28.25 2.62 10.90
CA LYS A 475 -26.99 3.35 11.01
C LYS A 475 -25.97 2.81 10.04
N GLY A 476 -25.75 1.50 9.97
CA GLY A 476 -24.58 0.91 9.29
C GLY A 476 -23.56 0.40 10.30
N ASP A 477 -22.26 0.66 10.07
CA ASP A 477 -21.18 0.14 10.94
C ASP A 477 -20.03 1.14 11.17
N ILE A 478 -19.24 0.90 12.20
CA ILE A 478 -17.92 1.50 12.39
C ILE A 478 -16.90 0.40 12.21
N VAL A 479 -16.09 0.53 11.17
CA VAL A 479 -15.05 -0.42 10.80
C VAL A 479 -13.75 0.00 11.47
N PRO A 480 -13.09 -0.87 12.27
CA PRO A 480 -11.83 -0.56 12.94
C PRO A 480 -10.69 -0.18 11.99
N ASP A 481 -10.49 -0.95 10.92
CA ASP A 481 -9.50 -0.64 9.90
C ASP A 481 -10.04 -0.89 8.49
N PHE A 482 -10.65 0.15 7.91
CA PHE A 482 -11.28 0.03 6.61
C PHE A 482 -10.28 0.07 5.45
N ARG A 483 -9.06 0.58 5.67
CA ARG A 483 -8.02 0.58 4.64
C ARG A 483 -7.81 -0.84 4.14
N LEU A 484 -7.65 -1.80 5.06
CA LEU A 484 -7.42 -3.22 4.78
C LEU A 484 -8.54 -3.92 3.97
N ILE A 485 -9.68 -3.26 3.77
CA ILE A 485 -10.81 -3.75 2.97
C ILE A 485 -10.95 -2.96 1.66
N ASP A 486 -10.49 -1.70 1.63
CA ASP A 486 -10.68 -0.78 0.49
C ASP A 486 -9.52 -0.79 -0.53
N TYR A 487 -8.46 -1.58 -0.31
CA TYR A 487 -7.44 -1.88 -1.32
C TYR A 487 -7.18 -3.37 -1.46
N PHE A 488 -6.55 -3.76 -2.59
CA PHE A 488 -6.17 -5.14 -2.86
C PHE A 488 -4.96 -5.51 -1.98
N ALA A 489 -5.22 -6.09 -0.81
CA ALA A 489 -4.22 -6.36 0.22
C ALA A 489 -3.45 -7.65 -0.02
N ALA A 490 -4.11 -8.71 -0.49
CA ALA A 490 -3.49 -10.00 -0.76
C ALA A 490 -4.17 -10.79 -1.87
N VAL A 491 -3.45 -11.09 -2.95
CA VAL A 491 -3.96 -12.00 -3.99
C VAL A 491 -4.11 -13.41 -3.41
N MET A 492 -5.20 -14.08 -3.75
CA MET A 492 -5.40 -15.50 -3.43
C MET A 492 -4.63 -16.39 -4.41
N SER A 493 -4.12 -17.52 -3.92
CA SER A 493 -3.60 -18.61 -4.77
C SER A 493 -4.66 -19.18 -5.73
N THR A 494 -4.19 -19.91 -6.73
CA THR A 494 -5.00 -20.83 -7.54
C THR A 494 -4.80 -22.26 -7.03
N ASP A 495 -5.56 -23.22 -7.54
CA ASP A 495 -5.36 -24.63 -7.19
C ASP A 495 -4.00 -25.17 -7.68
N GLU A 496 -3.40 -24.51 -8.68
CA GLU A 496 -2.12 -24.91 -9.29
C GLU A 496 -0.92 -24.13 -8.74
N ASN A 497 -1.08 -22.83 -8.47
CA ASN A 497 0.03 -21.95 -8.13
C ASN A 497 -0.26 -21.07 -6.90
N SER A 498 0.76 -20.90 -6.06
CA SER A 498 0.72 -20.03 -4.87
C SER A 498 1.91 -19.07 -4.85
N ALA A 499 1.73 -17.92 -4.20
CA ALA A 499 2.82 -16.96 -3.98
C ALA A 499 3.83 -17.43 -2.91
N LEU A 500 3.49 -18.46 -2.15
CA LEU A 500 4.19 -18.91 -0.93
C LEU A 500 4.54 -20.41 -0.94
N ASP A 501 4.62 -21.03 -2.12
CA ASP A 501 4.96 -22.45 -2.28
C ASP A 501 6.45 -22.78 -2.01
N GLY A 502 7.29 -21.77 -1.75
CA GLY A 502 8.73 -21.94 -1.48
C GLY A 502 9.58 -22.16 -2.74
N GLN A 503 8.98 -22.24 -3.92
CA GLN A 503 9.68 -22.42 -5.19
C GLN A 503 10.07 -21.08 -5.82
N GLU A 504 11.16 -21.08 -6.58
CA GLU A 504 11.52 -19.91 -7.38
C GLU A 504 10.50 -19.65 -8.50
N GLY A 505 10.25 -18.36 -8.79
CA GLY A 505 9.33 -17.94 -9.83
C GLY A 505 7.83 -18.09 -9.51
N ASN A 506 7.48 -18.54 -8.31
CA ASN A 506 6.09 -18.78 -7.90
C ASN A 506 5.16 -17.56 -8.03
N GLU A 507 5.62 -16.37 -7.65
CA GLU A 507 4.90 -15.10 -7.84
C GLU A 507 4.54 -14.87 -9.31
N LYS A 508 5.43 -15.22 -10.24
CA LYS A 508 5.20 -15.04 -11.68
C LYS A 508 4.22 -16.07 -12.23
N ARG A 509 4.30 -17.33 -11.79
CA ARG A 509 3.35 -18.37 -12.18
C ARG A 509 1.92 -18.01 -11.75
N LEU A 510 1.75 -17.65 -10.48
CA LEU A 510 0.45 -17.19 -9.97
C LEU A 510 -0.04 -15.93 -10.71
N ALA A 511 0.83 -14.96 -10.98
CA ALA A 511 0.43 -13.78 -11.73
C ALA A 511 -0.03 -14.12 -13.17
N GLY A 512 0.56 -15.13 -13.79
CA GLY A 512 0.14 -15.69 -15.08
C GLY A 512 -1.28 -16.26 -15.02
N ASP A 513 -1.55 -17.17 -14.08
CA ASP A 513 -2.89 -17.75 -13.90
C ASP A 513 -3.94 -16.66 -13.66
N LEU A 514 -3.64 -15.70 -12.77
CA LEU A 514 -4.57 -14.62 -12.44
C LEU A 514 -4.80 -13.66 -13.62
N GLN A 515 -3.84 -13.53 -14.53
CA GLN A 515 -4.02 -12.78 -15.77
C GLN A 515 -4.96 -13.50 -16.73
N GLU A 516 -4.86 -14.82 -16.87
CA GLU A 516 -5.80 -15.62 -17.68
C GLU A 516 -7.22 -15.54 -17.13
N MET A 517 -7.38 -15.50 -15.81
CA MET A 517 -8.66 -15.27 -15.13
C MET A 517 -9.15 -13.81 -15.22
N GLY A 518 -8.36 -12.90 -15.79
CA GLY A 518 -8.70 -11.48 -15.91
C GLY A 518 -8.70 -10.70 -14.59
N ILE A 519 -8.07 -11.24 -13.54
CA ILE A 519 -8.01 -10.65 -12.20
C ILE A 519 -6.79 -9.75 -12.05
N PHE A 520 -5.66 -10.13 -12.66
CA PHE A 520 -4.37 -9.48 -12.48
C PHE A 520 -3.61 -9.28 -13.80
N ASP A 521 -2.41 -8.71 -13.74
CA ASP A 521 -1.50 -8.57 -14.88
C ASP A 521 -0.10 -9.01 -14.44
N GLU A 522 0.54 -9.89 -15.23
CA GLU A 522 1.81 -10.53 -14.89
C GLU A 522 2.97 -9.54 -14.72
N ARG A 523 2.84 -8.33 -15.26
CA ARG A 523 3.84 -7.27 -15.12
C ARG A 523 3.80 -6.64 -13.74
N MET A 524 2.70 -6.75 -13.02
CA MET A 524 2.51 -6.18 -11.69
C MET A 524 3.17 -7.05 -10.62
N SER A 525 3.76 -6.41 -9.60
CA SER A 525 4.10 -7.13 -8.38
C SER A 525 2.84 -7.59 -7.66
N LEU A 526 2.80 -8.86 -7.23
CA LEU A 526 1.68 -9.39 -6.46
C LEU A 526 1.44 -8.59 -5.18
N TYR A 527 0.16 -8.37 -4.85
CA TYR A 527 -0.24 -7.83 -3.56
C TYR A 527 -0.18 -8.93 -2.51
N MET A 528 0.53 -8.67 -1.42
CA MET A 528 0.72 -9.61 -0.31
C MET A 528 0.79 -8.81 0.99
N LEU A 529 0.22 -9.38 2.07
CA LEU A 529 0.29 -8.77 3.41
C LEU A 529 1.75 -8.64 3.89
N MET A 530 2.55 -9.67 3.62
CA MET A 530 3.98 -9.67 3.85
C MET A 530 4.72 -10.13 2.60
N ARG A 531 5.89 -9.54 2.32
CA ARG A 531 6.70 -9.83 1.14
C ARG A 531 8.13 -10.16 1.52
N LEU A 532 8.67 -11.21 0.94
CA LEU A 532 10.08 -11.53 1.01
C LEU A 532 10.87 -10.47 0.23
N ARG A 533 11.79 -9.81 0.93
CA ARG A 533 12.80 -8.94 0.32
C ARG A 533 14.04 -9.79 0.07
N LYS A 534 14.24 -10.18 -1.19
CA LYS A 534 15.37 -11.02 -1.62
C LYS A 534 16.66 -10.22 -1.70
N GLU A 535 17.78 -10.82 -1.29
CA GLU A 535 19.09 -10.17 -1.35
C GLU A 535 19.46 -9.74 -2.77
N SER A 536 19.25 -10.62 -3.76
CA SER A 536 19.59 -10.36 -5.17
C SER A 536 18.84 -9.18 -5.78
N VAL A 537 17.67 -8.82 -5.24
CA VAL A 537 16.79 -7.75 -5.76
C VAL A 537 16.88 -6.48 -4.92
N HIS A 538 17.12 -6.59 -3.62
CA HIS A 538 17.06 -5.43 -2.72
C HIS A 538 18.39 -5.13 -2.01
N GLY A 539 19.40 -5.97 -2.19
CA GLY A 539 20.70 -5.87 -1.52
C GLY A 539 20.67 -6.26 -0.04
N PHE A 540 19.55 -6.84 0.43
CA PHE A 540 19.40 -7.44 1.75
C PHE A 540 18.31 -8.52 1.73
N SER A 541 18.43 -9.48 2.65
CA SER A 541 17.43 -10.50 2.90
C SER A 541 16.55 -10.11 4.09
N GLY A 542 15.23 -10.14 3.92
CA GLY A 542 14.30 -9.76 4.98
C GLY A 542 12.84 -9.94 4.61
N ILE A 543 11.94 -9.56 5.52
CA ILE A 543 10.51 -9.60 5.28
C ILE A 543 9.92 -8.20 5.52
N GLU A 544 9.16 -7.74 4.54
CA GLU A 544 8.39 -6.50 4.60
C GLU A 544 6.93 -6.79 4.91
N ALA A 545 6.39 -6.13 5.94
CA ALA A 545 4.96 -6.09 6.19
C ALA A 545 4.35 -4.84 5.55
N ARG A 546 3.27 -5.02 4.78
CA ARG A 546 2.62 -3.97 3.97
C ARG A 546 1.20 -3.61 4.42
N TYR A 547 0.73 -4.24 5.49
CA TYR A 547 -0.62 -4.08 6.01
C TYR A 547 -0.78 -2.97 7.05
N TYR A 548 0.28 -2.31 7.52
CA TYR A 548 0.09 -1.26 8.51
C TYR A 548 -0.58 -0.04 7.90
N SER A 549 -1.64 0.40 8.57
CA SER A 549 -2.38 1.59 8.20
C SER A 549 -1.75 2.84 8.83
N THR A 550 -2.53 3.61 9.60
CA THR A 550 -2.00 4.76 10.36
C THR A 550 -1.72 4.35 11.81
N PHE A 551 -0.62 4.87 12.37
CA PHE A 551 -0.28 4.73 13.79
C PHE A 551 -0.76 5.97 14.55
N GLU A 552 -1.35 5.78 15.73
CA GLU A 552 -1.71 6.90 16.62
C GLU A 552 -0.46 7.60 17.18
N SER A 553 0.53 6.82 17.61
CA SER A 553 1.83 7.29 18.09
C SER A 553 2.98 6.59 17.40
N LEU A 554 3.88 7.37 16.79
CA LEU A 554 5.14 6.84 16.25
C LEU A 554 6.00 6.19 17.34
N PHE A 555 5.94 6.69 18.59
CA PHE A 555 6.82 6.20 19.64
C PHE A 555 6.33 4.93 20.31
N ASN A 556 5.02 4.84 20.56
CA ASN A 556 4.43 3.71 21.27
C ASN A 556 4.00 2.64 20.27
N ASP A 557 3.21 3.00 19.27
CA ASP A 557 2.50 2.02 18.46
C ASP A 557 3.36 1.47 17.32
N LEU A 558 4.04 2.35 16.56
CA LEU A 558 5.02 1.91 15.56
C LEU A 558 6.18 1.14 16.22
N GLY A 559 6.64 1.60 17.40
CA GLY A 559 7.67 0.90 18.17
C GLY A 559 7.23 -0.50 18.61
N GLY A 560 6.00 -0.63 19.11
CA GLY A 560 5.39 -1.90 19.50
C GLY A 560 5.17 -2.84 18.32
N ALA A 561 4.66 -2.33 17.19
CA ALA A 561 4.49 -3.09 15.96
C ALA A 561 5.81 -3.68 15.45
N ILE A 562 6.88 -2.88 15.39
CA ILE A 562 8.20 -3.36 14.94
C ILE A 562 8.72 -4.48 15.86
N GLN A 563 8.52 -4.34 17.17
CA GLN A 563 8.95 -5.38 18.12
C GLN A 563 8.13 -6.66 17.98
N LEU A 564 6.80 -6.55 17.85
CA LEU A 564 5.95 -7.71 17.68
C LEU A 564 6.25 -8.41 16.34
N GLN A 565 6.39 -7.67 15.25
CA GLN A 565 6.78 -8.24 13.95
C GLN A 565 8.12 -8.97 14.05
N ARG A 566 9.12 -8.37 14.71
CA ARG A 566 10.41 -9.05 14.94
C ARG A 566 10.25 -10.33 15.74
N ILE A 567 9.49 -10.29 16.83
CA ILE A 567 9.22 -11.47 17.67
C ILE A 567 8.56 -12.58 16.84
N LEU A 568 7.58 -12.24 16.00
CA LEU A 568 6.92 -13.20 15.12
C LEU A 568 7.87 -13.78 14.07
N LEU A 569 8.73 -12.96 13.46
CA LEU A 569 9.74 -13.46 12.53
C LEU A 569 10.71 -14.42 13.23
N THR A 570 11.24 -14.05 14.40
CA THR A 570 12.12 -14.94 15.18
C THR A 570 11.39 -16.21 15.61
N PHE A 571 10.12 -16.12 16.00
CA PHE A 571 9.29 -17.27 16.36
C PHE A 571 9.04 -18.20 15.16
N ALA A 572 8.74 -17.65 13.98
CA ALA A 572 8.56 -18.45 12.78
C ALA A 572 9.85 -19.21 12.43
N TRP A 573 11.02 -18.54 12.49
CA TRP A 573 12.31 -19.20 12.29
C TRP A 573 12.60 -20.25 13.35
N LYS A 574 12.21 -20.03 14.61
CA LYS A 574 12.29 -21.06 15.67
C LYS A 574 11.51 -22.31 15.27
N MET A 575 10.25 -22.15 14.85
CA MET A 575 9.38 -23.27 14.46
C MET A 575 9.93 -24.05 13.26
N ILE A 576 10.47 -23.34 12.26
CA ILE A 576 11.05 -23.94 11.07
C ILE A 576 12.32 -24.72 11.41
N LEU A 577 13.27 -24.10 12.14
CA LEU A 577 14.56 -24.74 12.44
C LEU A 577 14.44 -25.88 13.46
N GLU A 578 13.42 -25.88 14.31
CA GLU A 578 13.06 -27.04 15.16
C GLU A 578 12.31 -28.14 14.39
N GLN A 579 12.06 -27.96 13.09
CA GLN A 579 11.26 -28.86 12.24
C GLN A 579 9.83 -29.10 12.76
N ASN A 580 9.30 -28.15 13.53
CA ASN A 580 7.93 -28.21 14.05
C ASN A 580 6.88 -27.84 13.01
N VAL A 581 7.29 -27.14 11.94
CA VAL A 581 6.41 -26.68 10.86
C VAL A 581 7.15 -26.74 9.53
N THR A 582 6.51 -27.33 8.54
CA THR A 582 6.96 -27.46 7.16
C THR A 582 5.95 -26.82 6.19
N HIS A 583 6.24 -26.82 4.88
CA HIS A 583 5.26 -26.38 3.88
C HIS A 583 3.99 -27.27 3.86
N ASP A 584 4.11 -28.56 4.20
CA ASP A 584 3.00 -29.50 4.18
C ASP A 584 2.01 -29.25 5.34
N ASP A 585 2.47 -28.66 6.44
CA ASP A 585 1.62 -28.27 7.57
C ASP A 585 0.74 -27.05 7.27
N ILE A 586 1.09 -26.28 6.23
CA ILE A 586 0.35 -25.10 5.77
C ILE A 586 0.24 -25.16 4.23
N PRO A 587 -0.66 -26.00 3.68
CA PRO A 587 -0.81 -26.16 2.24
C PRO A 587 -1.19 -24.86 1.50
N ASP A 588 -0.87 -24.83 0.21
CA ASP A 588 -1.01 -23.67 -0.68
C ASP A 588 -2.38 -23.50 -1.34
N LEU A 589 -3.33 -24.37 -0.99
CA LEU A 589 -4.68 -24.36 -1.56
C LEU A 589 -5.42 -23.06 -1.24
N PRO A 590 -6.21 -22.51 -2.18
CA PRO A 590 -6.95 -21.25 -1.99
C PRO A 590 -7.83 -21.24 -0.75
N GLU A 591 -8.43 -22.39 -0.45
CA GLU A 591 -9.27 -22.58 0.72
C GLU A 591 -8.49 -22.47 2.05
N VAL A 592 -7.32 -23.10 2.12
CA VAL A 592 -6.44 -23.08 3.31
C VAL A 592 -5.87 -21.68 3.52
N GLU A 593 -5.53 -20.99 2.43
CA GLU A 593 -5.13 -19.59 2.43
C GLU A 593 -6.22 -18.65 2.92
N SER A 594 -7.42 -18.85 2.41
CA SER A 594 -8.60 -18.12 2.86
C SER A 594 -8.91 -18.37 4.33
N GLU A 595 -8.76 -19.61 4.81
CA GLU A 595 -9.03 -19.98 6.20
C GLU A 595 -8.15 -19.20 7.19
N ARG A 596 -6.84 -19.11 6.93
CA ARG A 596 -5.91 -18.34 7.78
C ARG A 596 -6.06 -16.83 7.61
N ARG A 597 -6.31 -16.33 6.39
CA ARG A 597 -6.42 -14.88 6.11
C ARG A 597 -7.76 -14.26 6.52
N GLN A 598 -8.85 -15.02 6.57
CA GLN A 598 -10.15 -14.47 7.01
C GLN A 598 -10.06 -13.85 8.42
N ILE A 599 -9.16 -14.36 9.27
CA ILE A 599 -9.00 -13.89 10.64
C ILE A 599 -8.48 -12.45 10.64
N PHE A 600 -7.57 -12.16 9.73
CA PHE A 600 -7.00 -10.83 9.52
C PHE A 600 -8.06 -9.83 9.02
N PHE A 601 -8.78 -10.17 7.94
CA PHE A 601 -9.86 -9.33 7.43
C PHE A 601 -11.03 -9.21 8.42
N GLY A 602 -11.29 -10.27 9.17
CA GLY A 602 -12.29 -10.27 10.24
C GLY A 602 -11.94 -9.30 11.36
N ALA A 603 -10.66 -9.26 11.77
CA ALA A 603 -10.17 -8.28 12.72
C ALA A 603 -10.27 -6.84 12.18
N ALA A 604 -9.93 -6.62 10.90
CA ALA A 604 -10.05 -5.32 10.23
C ALA A 604 -11.49 -4.78 10.21
N ILE A 605 -12.45 -5.68 9.97
CA ILE A 605 -13.88 -5.37 10.01
C ILE A 605 -14.40 -5.29 11.46
N GLY A 606 -13.73 -5.89 12.43
CA GLY A 606 -14.16 -5.95 13.83
C GLY A 606 -15.23 -7.02 14.10
N VAL A 607 -15.26 -8.09 13.31
CA VAL A 607 -16.06 -9.29 13.64
C VAL A 607 -15.32 -10.14 14.67
N LYS A 608 -16.06 -10.70 15.63
CA LYS A 608 -15.49 -11.43 16.79
C LYS A 608 -15.45 -12.95 16.60
N THR A 609 -15.89 -13.44 15.45
CA THR A 609 -16.00 -14.87 15.16
C THR A 609 -15.44 -15.14 13.78
N VAL A 610 -14.66 -16.20 13.67
CA VAL A 610 -14.10 -16.73 12.42
C VAL A 610 -14.52 -18.17 12.27
N PHE A 611 -14.43 -18.70 11.05
CA PHE A 611 -14.90 -20.05 10.75
C PHE A 611 -13.75 -20.91 10.28
N ILE A 612 -13.46 -21.95 11.06
CA ILE A 612 -12.44 -22.94 10.72
C ILE A 612 -13.14 -24.24 10.42
N ARG A 613 -12.73 -24.94 9.36
CA ARG A 613 -13.23 -26.26 9.05
C ARG A 613 -12.77 -27.25 10.11
N GLU A 614 -13.65 -28.19 10.44
CA GLU A 614 -13.34 -29.24 11.42
C GLU A 614 -12.15 -30.08 10.98
N ASN A 615 -12.13 -30.48 9.70
CA ASN A 615 -11.04 -31.23 9.07
C ASN A 615 -10.14 -30.29 8.25
N THR A 616 -9.64 -29.23 8.88
CA THR A 616 -8.68 -28.34 8.21
C THR A 616 -7.38 -29.07 7.86
N HIS A 617 -6.89 -28.85 6.64
CA HIS A 617 -5.56 -29.30 6.21
C HIS A 617 -4.43 -28.38 6.71
N ASN A 618 -4.77 -27.27 7.37
CA ASN A 618 -3.80 -26.41 8.03
C ASN A 618 -3.49 -26.96 9.42
N HIS A 619 -2.54 -27.89 9.49
CA HIS A 619 -2.13 -28.55 10.73
C HIS A 619 -1.53 -27.57 11.74
N PHE A 620 -0.85 -26.53 11.26
CA PHE A 620 -0.35 -25.47 12.14
C PHE A 620 -1.49 -24.69 12.82
N LEU A 621 -2.52 -24.31 12.08
CA LEU A 621 -3.71 -23.67 12.63
C LEU A 621 -4.44 -24.60 13.60
N ALA A 622 -4.60 -25.89 13.26
CA ALA A 622 -5.18 -26.87 14.17
C ALA A 622 -4.42 -26.96 15.50
N SER A 623 -3.09 -26.92 15.47
CA SER A 623 -2.23 -26.88 16.66
C SER A 623 -2.48 -25.62 17.50
N ILE A 624 -2.57 -24.44 16.88
CA ILE A 624 -2.93 -23.19 17.59
C ILE A 624 -4.31 -23.32 18.25
N LEU A 625 -5.30 -23.85 17.52
CA LEU A 625 -6.66 -24.01 18.02
C LEU A 625 -6.74 -25.01 19.18
N SER A 626 -5.84 -26.00 19.26
CA SER A 626 -5.77 -26.94 20.39
C SER A 626 -5.52 -26.22 21.73
N MET A 627 -4.85 -25.06 21.70
CA MET A 627 -4.55 -24.25 22.88
C MET A 627 -5.72 -23.34 23.30
N ILE A 628 -6.76 -23.22 22.48
CA ILE A 628 -7.90 -22.32 22.73
C ILE A 628 -8.96 -23.02 23.59
N ARG A 629 -9.30 -22.40 24.72
CA ARG A 629 -10.24 -22.94 25.73
C ARG A 629 -11.73 -22.84 25.38
N LYS A 630 -12.13 -21.90 24.50
CA LYS A 630 -13.53 -21.66 24.15
C LYS A 630 -13.74 -21.88 22.65
N LYS A 631 -14.40 -23.00 22.31
CA LYS A 631 -14.83 -23.33 20.94
C LYS A 631 -16.34 -23.45 20.92
N LYS A 632 -16.98 -23.02 19.83
CA LYS A 632 -18.40 -23.25 19.59
C LYS A 632 -18.51 -24.03 18.29
N GLU A 633 -18.94 -25.27 18.39
CA GLU A 633 -19.26 -26.08 17.22
C GLU A 633 -20.49 -25.49 16.54
N SER A 634 -20.40 -25.24 15.25
CA SER A 634 -21.53 -24.87 14.41
C SER A 634 -21.74 -25.96 13.39
N VAL A 635 -22.89 -26.63 13.48
CA VAL A 635 -23.39 -27.59 12.47
C VAL A 635 -23.76 -26.87 11.19
#